data_AF-A0A7X0HPG3-F1
#
_entry.id   AF-A0A7X0HPG3-F1
#
_cell.length_a   1.000
_cell.length_b   1.000
_cell.length_c   1.000
_cell.angle_alpha   90.00
_cell.angle_beta   90.00
_cell.angle_gamma   90.00
#
_symmetry.space_group_name_H-M   'P 1'
#
loop_
_entity.id
_entity.type
_entity.pdbx_description
1 polymer ?
#
loop_
_entity_poly.entity_id
_entity_poly.type
_entity_poly.pdbx_seq_one_letter_code
_entity_poly.pdbx_strand_id
1 'polypeptide(L)'
;MAEALRGGAGGIGGLHRFLEEYGEAVEWDLARYWPGRSLLELYRGEMSWRELRVFLRFLPPESATARAINPDSAWTLDRHLQAAVADNTAFLNALTIYVNSDPKKRGRFKPPDPITRPGVEPRREKSNVIKFGGRHGSGARQLATVFGGASG
;
A
#
# COMPACT_ATOMS: atom_id res chain seq x y z
N MET A 1 2.85 -8.76 14.01
CA MET A 1 2.11 -8.23 15.18
C MET A 1 2.72 -8.62 16.52
N ALA A 2 3.20 -9.86 16.72
CA ALA A 2 3.82 -10.28 17.99
C ALA A 2 5.26 -9.78 18.26
N GLU A 3 5.88 -9.07 17.31
CA GLU A 3 7.29 -8.63 17.39
C GLU A 3 7.44 -7.15 17.75
N ALA A 4 6.48 -6.30 17.36
CA ALA A 4 6.45 -4.88 17.77
C ALA A 4 6.27 -4.69 19.30
N LEU A 5 5.83 -5.74 20.01
CA LEU A 5 5.68 -5.74 21.47
C LEU A 5 6.84 -6.45 22.21
N ARG A 6 7.90 -6.87 21.49
CA ARG A 6 9.08 -7.54 22.05
C ARG A 6 10.33 -6.69 21.82
N GLY A 7 10.49 -5.62 22.60
CA GLY A 7 11.74 -4.88 22.60
C GLY A 7 11.74 -3.68 23.54
N GLY A 8 12.22 -3.87 24.77
CA GLY A 8 12.68 -2.80 25.66
C GLY A 8 11.64 -2.18 26.59
N ALA A 9 11.82 -2.37 27.90
CA ALA A 9 11.45 -1.49 29.05
C ALA A 9 10.21 -0.56 29.00
N GLY A 10 9.19 -0.84 28.21
CA GLY A 10 7.95 -0.06 28.15
C GLY A 10 6.86 -0.73 28.97
N GLY A 11 6.83 -0.45 30.28
CA GLY A 11 5.68 -0.80 31.12
C GLY A 11 4.45 0.04 30.77
N ILE A 12 3.73 0.52 31.79
CA ILE A 12 2.57 1.39 31.61
C ILE A 12 2.90 2.63 30.75
N GLY A 13 4.08 3.23 30.96
CA GLY A 13 4.51 4.41 30.19
C GLY A 13 4.68 4.15 28.68
N GLY A 14 5.03 2.92 28.27
CA GLY A 14 5.07 2.55 26.86
C GLY A 14 3.66 2.49 26.25
N LEU A 15 2.70 1.95 27.01
CA LEU A 15 1.30 1.87 26.58
C LEU A 15 0.64 3.26 26.51
N HIS A 16 1.02 4.18 27.41
CA HIS A 16 0.55 5.56 27.36
C HIS A 16 0.95 6.25 26.05
N ARG A 17 2.24 6.22 25.69
CA ARG A 17 2.73 6.79 24.42
C ARG A 17 2.05 6.15 23.20
N PHE A 18 1.82 4.85 23.27
CA PHE A 18 1.10 4.15 22.22
C PHE A 18 -0.34 4.67 22.03
N LEU A 19 -1.04 5.00 23.12
CA LEU A 19 -2.37 5.60 23.04
C LEU A 19 -2.35 7.05 22.55
N GLU A 20 -1.27 7.81 22.78
CA GLU A 20 -1.12 9.16 22.20
C GLU A 20 -1.03 9.09 20.67
N GLU A 21 -0.37 8.07 20.13
CA GLU A 21 -0.17 7.93 18.69
C GLU A 21 -1.33 7.22 17.98
N TYR A 22 -1.90 6.17 18.60
CA TYR A 22 -2.89 5.28 17.98
C TYR A 22 -4.24 5.23 18.72
N GLY A 23 -4.51 6.17 19.62
CA GLY A 23 -5.68 6.15 20.51
C GLY A 23 -7.02 5.98 19.79
N GLU A 24 -7.23 6.67 18.68
CA GLU A 24 -8.47 6.57 17.89
C GLU A 24 -8.68 5.17 17.30
N ALA A 25 -7.61 4.56 16.80
CA ALA A 25 -7.66 3.20 16.25
C ALA A 25 -7.94 2.16 17.35
N VAL A 26 -7.35 2.37 18.53
CA VAL A 26 -7.59 1.54 19.71
C VAL A 26 -9.02 1.70 20.22
N GLU A 27 -9.55 2.92 20.29
CA GLU A 27 -10.92 3.18 20.70
C GLU A 27 -11.93 2.49 19.78
N TRP A 28 -11.70 2.59 18.47
CA TRP A 28 -12.52 1.88 17.48
C TRP A 28 -12.45 0.36 17.66
N ASP A 29 -11.25 -0.19 17.84
CA ASP A 29 -11.07 -1.64 18.00
C ASP A 29 -11.67 -2.15 19.31
N LEU A 30 -11.58 -1.38 20.40
CA LEU A 30 -12.22 -1.70 21.68
C LEU A 30 -13.73 -1.86 21.51
N ALA A 31 -14.38 -0.87 20.90
CA ALA A 31 -15.82 -0.91 20.64
C ALA A 31 -16.24 -2.07 19.73
N ARG A 32 -15.39 -2.45 18.77
CA ARG A 32 -15.69 -3.50 17.80
C ARG A 32 -15.52 -4.91 18.35
N TYR A 33 -14.39 -5.19 18.99
CA TYR A 33 -14.01 -6.55 19.37
C TYR A 33 -14.32 -6.87 20.83
N TRP A 34 -14.50 -5.86 21.69
CA TRP A 34 -14.87 -6.01 23.09
C TRP A 34 -16.04 -5.09 23.44
N PRO A 35 -17.27 -5.40 22.99
CA PRO A 35 -18.44 -4.59 23.29
C PRO A 35 -18.60 -4.34 24.78
N GLY A 36 -18.83 -3.08 25.15
CA GLY A 36 -18.92 -2.65 26.54
C GLY A 36 -17.58 -2.34 27.20
N ARG A 37 -16.46 -2.37 26.46
CA ARG A 37 -15.18 -1.81 26.89
C ARG A 37 -14.85 -0.55 26.11
N SER A 38 -14.28 0.44 26.79
CA SER A 38 -13.90 1.73 26.23
C SER A 38 -12.60 2.24 26.85
N LEU A 39 -11.89 3.14 26.14
CA LEU A 39 -10.74 3.83 26.73
C LEU A 39 -11.15 4.71 27.92
N LEU A 40 -12.41 5.17 27.99
CA LEU A 40 -12.92 5.93 29.12
C LEU A 40 -12.86 5.14 30.44
N GLU A 41 -13.13 3.83 30.41
CA GLU A 41 -13.01 2.97 31.59
C GLU A 41 -11.58 2.91 32.13
N LEU A 42 -10.56 3.02 31.25
CA LEU A 42 -9.16 3.11 31.68
C LEU A 42 -8.92 4.39 32.47
N TYR A 43 -9.40 5.53 31.96
CA TYR A 43 -9.22 6.84 32.59
C TYR A 43 -10.07 7.02 33.85
N ARG A 44 -11.18 6.29 33.98
CA ARG A 44 -11.98 6.22 35.21
C ARG A 44 -11.43 5.25 36.25
N GLY A 45 -10.45 4.41 35.88
CA GLY A 45 -9.89 3.37 36.75
C GLY A 45 -10.74 2.10 36.87
N GLU A 46 -11.77 1.96 36.04
CA GLU A 46 -12.63 0.77 35.94
C GLU A 46 -11.98 -0.35 35.11
N MET A 47 -11.04 0.01 34.22
CA MET A 47 -10.19 -0.90 33.48
C MET A 47 -8.73 -0.69 33.87
N SER A 48 -7.99 -1.79 34.06
CA SER A 48 -6.56 -1.70 34.37
C SER A 48 -5.68 -1.60 33.13
N TRP A 49 -4.51 -0.98 33.24
CA TRP A 49 -3.48 -0.98 32.18
C TRP A 49 -3.08 -2.38 31.73
N ARG A 50 -3.06 -3.35 32.65
CA ARG A 50 -2.79 -4.76 32.35
C ARG A 50 -3.87 -5.33 31.43
N GLU A 51 -5.12 -4.99 31.69
CA GLU A 51 -6.26 -5.48 30.93
C GLU A 51 -6.29 -4.89 29.52
N LEU A 52 -6.08 -3.58 29.37
CA LEU A 52 -5.91 -2.97 28.06
C LEU A 52 -4.79 -3.67 27.27
N ARG A 53 -3.65 -3.96 27.91
CA ARG A 53 -2.56 -4.70 27.27
C ARG A 53 -2.99 -6.10 26.79
N VAL A 54 -3.89 -6.78 27.51
CA VAL A 54 -4.44 -8.07 27.08
C VAL A 54 -5.29 -7.90 25.83
N PHE A 55 -6.20 -6.93 25.80
CA PHE A 55 -7.03 -6.65 24.60
C PHE A 55 -6.16 -6.36 23.39
N LEU A 56 -5.20 -5.44 23.52
CA LEU A 56 -4.29 -5.09 22.43
C LEU A 56 -3.45 -6.29 21.94
N ARG A 57 -3.06 -7.19 22.84
CA ARG A 57 -2.29 -8.39 22.48
C ARG A 57 -3.09 -9.40 21.65
N PHE A 58 -4.40 -9.45 21.85
CA PHE A 58 -5.30 -10.38 21.16
C PHE A 58 -6.12 -9.71 20.05
N LEU A 59 -5.75 -8.48 19.65
CA LEU A 59 -6.28 -7.88 18.44
C LEU A 59 -6.01 -8.77 17.23
N PRO A 60 -7.00 -8.96 16.35
CA PRO A 60 -6.77 -9.66 15.10
C PRO A 60 -5.91 -8.82 14.15
N PRO A 61 -5.23 -9.45 13.17
CA PRO A 61 -4.30 -8.75 12.28
C PRO A 61 -4.98 -7.70 11.38
N GLU A 62 -6.28 -7.83 11.15
CA GLU A 62 -7.10 -6.88 10.39
C GLU A 62 -7.75 -5.77 11.24
N SER A 63 -7.33 -5.60 12.49
CA SER A 63 -7.84 -4.51 13.34
C SER A 63 -7.41 -3.13 12.82
N ALA A 64 -8.13 -2.07 13.23
CA ALA A 64 -7.76 -0.70 12.87
C ALA A 64 -6.38 -0.34 13.42
N THR A 65 -6.08 -0.72 14.66
CA THR A 65 -4.78 -0.54 15.32
C THR A 65 -3.66 -1.26 14.57
N ALA A 66 -3.89 -2.52 14.16
CA ALA A 66 -2.90 -3.30 13.41
C ALA A 66 -2.57 -2.64 12.05
N ARG A 67 -3.59 -2.11 11.36
CA ARG A 67 -3.42 -1.35 10.11
C ARG A 67 -2.73 0.00 10.32
N ALA A 68 -3.00 0.68 11.43
CA ALA A 68 -2.38 1.97 11.72
C ALA A 68 -0.87 1.82 11.99
N ILE A 69 -0.47 0.78 12.73
CA ILE A 69 0.94 0.47 13.02
C ILE A 69 1.69 0.03 11.76
N ASN A 70 1.04 -0.80 10.94
CA ASN A 70 1.64 -1.33 9.74
C ASN A 70 0.60 -1.34 8.60
N PRO A 71 0.55 -0.27 7.78
CA PRO A 71 -0.38 -0.18 6.65
C PRO A 71 -0.23 -1.34 5.67
N ASP A 72 0.99 -1.86 5.49
CA ASP A 72 1.28 -2.99 4.61
C ASP A 72 0.78 -4.32 5.16
N SER A 73 0.40 -4.40 6.44
CA SER A 73 -0.22 -5.60 7.04
C SER A 73 -1.55 -5.98 6.39
N ALA A 74 -2.17 -5.05 5.64
CA ALA A 74 -3.31 -5.34 4.81
C ALA A 74 -3.00 -6.40 3.74
N TRP A 75 -1.74 -6.55 3.32
CA TRP A 75 -1.31 -7.58 2.38
C TRP A 75 -0.91 -8.86 3.11
N THR A 76 -1.92 -9.63 3.50
CA THR A 76 -1.71 -10.98 4.03
C THR A 76 -1.19 -11.92 2.95
N LEU A 77 -0.61 -13.05 3.36
CA LEU A 77 -0.18 -14.11 2.44
C LEU A 77 -1.31 -14.52 1.49
N ASP A 78 -2.54 -14.66 2.02
CA ASP A 78 -3.72 -14.98 1.23
C ASP A 78 -4.02 -13.93 0.16
N ARG A 79 -3.92 -12.63 0.48
CA ARG A 79 -4.09 -11.55 -0.51
C ARG A 79 -2.99 -11.54 -1.57
N HIS A 80 -1.74 -11.85 -1.18
CA HIS A 80 -0.65 -12.02 -2.15
C HIS A 80 -0.93 -13.18 -3.12
N LEU A 81 -1.41 -14.31 -2.61
CA LEU A 81 -1.74 -15.48 -3.41
C LEU A 81 -2.95 -15.21 -4.32
N GLN A 82 -4.00 -14.56 -3.81
CA GLN A 82 -5.17 -14.18 -4.60
C GLN A 82 -4.80 -13.22 -5.74
N ALA A 83 -3.95 -12.22 -5.46
CA ALA A 83 -3.44 -11.34 -6.50
C ALA A 83 -2.63 -12.10 -7.55
N ALA A 84 -1.79 -13.06 -7.14
CA ALA A 84 -1.05 -13.91 -8.08
C ALA A 84 -1.98 -14.78 -8.95
N VAL A 85 -3.07 -15.31 -8.39
CA VAL A 85 -4.08 -16.06 -9.15
C VAL A 85 -4.77 -15.15 -10.17
N ALA A 86 -5.14 -13.93 -9.78
CA ALA A 86 -5.76 -12.96 -10.68
C ALA A 86 -4.81 -12.55 -11.82
N ASP A 87 -3.55 -12.26 -11.51
CA ASP A 87 -2.51 -11.93 -12.49
C ASP A 87 -2.32 -13.09 -13.49
N ASN A 88 -2.21 -14.32 -13.00
CA ASN A 88 -2.04 -15.51 -13.84
C ASN A 88 -3.26 -15.76 -14.73
N THR A 89 -4.47 -15.53 -14.21
CA THR A 89 -5.70 -15.68 -14.99
C THR A 89 -5.78 -14.65 -16.12
N ALA A 90 -5.46 -13.39 -15.81
CA ALA A 90 -5.37 -12.32 -16.81
C ALA A 90 -4.32 -12.65 -17.88
N PHE A 91 -3.16 -13.18 -17.47
CA PHE A 91 -2.10 -13.59 -18.36
C PHE A 91 -2.51 -14.77 -19.27
N LEU A 92 -3.20 -15.78 -18.75
CA LEU A 92 -3.69 -16.91 -19.55
C LEU A 92 -4.75 -16.48 -20.58
N ASN A 93 -5.66 -15.59 -20.20
CA ASN A 93 -6.63 -15.00 -21.12
C ASN A 93 -5.92 -14.21 -22.24
N ALA A 94 -4.93 -13.42 -21.85
CA ALA A 94 -4.07 -12.68 -22.77
C ALA A 94 -3.33 -13.62 -23.75
N LEU A 95 -2.74 -14.70 -23.27
CA LEU A 95 -2.10 -15.72 -24.11
C LEU A 95 -3.10 -16.39 -25.06
N THR A 96 -4.30 -16.69 -24.59
CA THR A 96 -5.36 -17.28 -25.42
C THR A 96 -5.72 -16.35 -26.57
N ILE A 97 -5.88 -15.06 -26.31
CA ILE A 97 -6.09 -14.04 -27.35
C ILE A 97 -4.89 -13.98 -28.30
N TYR A 98 -3.67 -13.97 -27.77
CA TYR A 98 -2.45 -13.89 -28.55
C TYR A 98 -2.32 -15.05 -29.56
N VAL A 99 -2.51 -16.29 -29.09
CA VAL A 99 -2.41 -17.49 -29.94
C VAL A 99 -3.48 -17.47 -31.03
N ASN A 100 -4.70 -17.03 -30.71
CA ASN A 100 -5.81 -16.95 -31.66
C ASN A 100 -5.82 -15.67 -32.52
N SER A 101 -4.91 -14.74 -32.29
CA SER A 101 -4.82 -13.49 -33.06
C SER A 101 -4.06 -13.66 -34.38
N ASP A 102 -4.43 -12.83 -35.36
CA ASP A 102 -3.74 -12.72 -36.65
C ASP A 102 -2.23 -12.50 -36.43
N PRO A 103 -1.35 -13.34 -37.03
CA PRO A 103 0.09 -13.22 -36.91
C PRO A 103 0.64 -11.80 -37.18
N LYS A 104 0.02 -11.04 -38.09
CA LYS A 104 0.43 -9.67 -38.44
C LYS A 104 0.15 -8.66 -37.31
N LYS A 105 -0.76 -8.97 -36.40
CA LYS A 105 -1.16 -8.10 -35.28
C LYS A 105 -0.49 -8.49 -33.95
N ARG A 106 0.14 -9.67 -33.86
CA ARG A 106 0.81 -10.18 -32.65
C ARG A 106 1.89 -9.26 -32.10
N GLY A 107 2.66 -8.58 -32.96
CA GLY A 107 3.71 -7.65 -32.53
C GLY A 107 3.20 -6.41 -31.77
N ARG A 108 1.89 -6.14 -31.79
CA ARG A 108 1.26 -5.03 -31.03
C ARG A 108 0.62 -5.49 -29.72
N PHE A 109 0.61 -6.80 -29.45
CA PHE A 109 0.00 -7.34 -28.25
C PHE A 109 0.83 -6.97 -27.02
N LYS A 110 0.17 -6.40 -26.01
CA LYS A 110 0.77 -6.08 -24.71
C LYS A 110 0.13 -6.97 -23.64
N PRO A 111 0.90 -7.80 -22.92
CA PRO A 111 0.35 -8.57 -21.82
C PRO A 111 -0.08 -7.63 -20.69
N PRO A 112 -1.13 -7.99 -19.94
CA PRO A 112 -1.65 -7.18 -18.84
C PRO A 112 -0.56 -6.96 -17.78
N ASP A 113 -0.63 -5.82 -17.11
CA ASP A 113 0.27 -5.51 -16.01
C ASP A 113 -0.26 -6.15 -14.71
N PRO A 114 0.63 -6.63 -13.82
CA PRO A 114 0.23 -7.20 -12.55
C PRO A 114 -0.51 -6.19 -11.65
N ILE A 115 -1.40 -6.70 -10.80
CA ILE A 115 -2.06 -5.89 -9.77
C ILE A 115 -0.99 -5.30 -8.84
N THR A 116 -1.05 -3.98 -8.64
CA THR A 116 -0.15 -3.24 -7.74
C THR A 116 -0.26 -3.75 -6.31
N ARG A 117 0.88 -4.19 -5.76
CA ARG A 117 1.00 -4.70 -4.39
C ARG A 117 2.41 -4.56 -3.84
N PRO A 118 2.61 -4.54 -2.51
CA PRO A 118 3.92 -4.50 -1.89
C PRO A 118 4.85 -5.58 -2.46
N GLY A 119 6.08 -5.19 -2.78
CA GLY A 119 7.09 -6.08 -3.35
C GLY A 119 6.93 -6.41 -4.85
N VAL A 120 5.87 -5.95 -5.52
CA VAL A 120 5.67 -6.12 -6.96
C VAL A 120 5.56 -4.75 -7.62
N GLU A 121 6.64 -4.30 -8.26
CA GLU A 121 6.61 -3.06 -9.02
C GLU A 121 5.77 -3.24 -10.29
N PRO A 122 4.90 -2.27 -10.64
CA PRO A 122 4.23 -2.27 -11.92
C PRO A 122 5.28 -2.19 -13.04
N ARG A 123 4.97 -2.77 -14.19
CA ARG A 123 5.83 -2.64 -15.37
C ARG A 123 5.97 -1.15 -15.67
N ARG A 124 7.17 -0.60 -15.52
CA ARG A 124 7.44 0.78 -15.90
C ARG A 124 7.16 0.93 -17.38
N GLU A 125 6.11 1.66 -17.73
CA GLU A 125 5.94 2.13 -19.09
C GLU A 125 7.18 2.97 -19.42
N LYS A 126 7.89 2.57 -20.49
CA LYS A 126 8.92 3.44 -21.04
C LYS A 126 8.19 4.69 -21.49
N SER A 127 8.27 5.75 -20.69
CA SER A 127 7.82 7.05 -21.12
C SER A 127 8.61 7.35 -22.38
N ASN A 128 7.89 7.52 -23.49
CA ASN A 128 8.44 8.15 -24.67
C ASN A 128 8.60 9.63 -24.33
N VAL A 129 9.44 9.95 -23.33
CA VAL A 129 10.03 11.26 -23.21
C VAL A 129 10.85 11.37 -24.48
N ILE A 130 10.31 12.09 -25.45
CA ILE A 130 11.05 12.55 -26.61
C ILE A 130 12.19 13.38 -26.00
N LYS A 131 13.35 12.75 -25.81
CA LYS A 131 14.57 13.46 -25.45
C LYS A 131 14.91 14.31 -26.67
N PHE A 132 14.41 15.53 -26.67
CA PHE A 132 14.81 16.54 -27.64
C PHE A 132 16.25 16.93 -27.34
N GLY A 133 17.17 16.13 -27.85
CA GLY A 133 18.57 16.17 -27.48
C GLY A 133 19.39 15.20 -28.31
N GLY A 134 19.23 15.26 -29.63
CA GLY A 134 20.27 14.77 -30.52
C GLY A 134 21.53 15.62 -30.36
N ARG A 135 22.69 15.05 -30.75
CA ARG A 135 24.04 15.65 -30.72
C ARG A 135 24.19 17.03 -31.39
N HIS A 136 23.12 17.53 -32.00
CA HIS A 136 22.98 18.86 -32.56
C HIS A 136 21.67 19.44 -32.01
N GLY A 137 21.75 20.54 -31.24
CA GLY A 137 20.61 21.18 -30.56
C GLY A 137 19.54 21.80 -31.47
N SER A 138 19.08 21.08 -32.50
CA SER A 138 18.06 21.56 -33.44
C SER A 138 16.68 21.66 -32.81
N GLY A 139 16.38 20.80 -31.83
CA GLY A 139 15.08 20.77 -31.15
C GLY A 139 14.75 22.00 -30.33
N ALA A 140 15.71 22.46 -29.52
CA ALA A 140 15.54 23.66 -28.72
C ALA A 140 15.38 24.92 -29.60
N ARG A 141 16.08 24.96 -30.74
CA ARG A 141 15.94 26.07 -31.71
C ARG A 141 14.59 26.08 -32.41
N GLN A 142 14.07 24.90 -32.80
CA GLN A 142 12.75 24.79 -33.41
C GLN A 142 11.63 25.25 -32.47
N LEU A 143 11.73 24.98 -31.17
CA LEU A 143 10.77 25.47 -30.18
C LEU A 143 10.90 26.97 -29.91
N ALA A 144 12.11 27.52 -29.93
CA ALA A 144 12.31 28.96 -29.81
C ALA A 144 11.69 29.74 -30.98
N THR A 145 11.67 29.17 -32.19
CA THR A 145 10.99 29.79 -33.35
C THR A 145 9.46 29.74 -33.25
N VAL A 146 8.91 28.72 -32.59
CA VAL A 146 7.45 28.52 -32.45
C VAL A 146 6.88 29.27 -31.24
N PHE A 147 7.64 29.37 -30.14
CA PHE A 147 7.16 29.93 -28.87
C PHE A 147 7.90 31.22 -28.43
N GLY A 148 9.01 31.57 -29.07
CA GLY A 148 9.77 32.79 -28.79
C GLY A 148 9.33 33.92 -29.71
N GLY A 149 8.30 34.66 -29.29
CA GLY A 149 7.91 35.92 -29.89
C GLY A 149 9.10 36.88 -29.97
N ALA A 150 9.15 37.62 -31.08
CA ALA A 150 10.04 38.75 -31.28
C ALA A 150 9.98 39.69 -30.07
N SER A 151 11.10 39.83 -29.38
CA SER A 151 11.41 41.05 -28.65
C SER A 151 12.14 41.95 -29.64
N GLY A 152 11.38 42.86 -30.21
CA GLY A 152 11.79 43.93 -31.10
C GLY A 152 10.66 44.93 -31.18
#